data_AF-N9BJ15-F1
#
_entry.id   AF-N9BJ15-F1
#
_cell.length_a   1.000
_cell.length_b   1.000
_cell.length_c   1.000
_cell.angle_alpha   90.00
_cell.angle_beta   90.00
_cell.angle_gamma   90.00
#
_symmetry.space_group_name_H-M   'P 1'
#
loop_
_entity.id
_entity.type
_entity.pdbx_description
1 polymer ?
#
loop_
_entity_poly.entity_id
_entity_poly.type
_entity_poly.pdbx_seq_one_letter_code
_entity_poly.pdbx_strand_id
1 'polypeptide(L)'
;MESKELALSVEEKPKLSTAAHLMAGWPLFLVMIGGAIGGALAVVAYVINRKIYLSQLSNMQKVLANLLCGMSAISLWWFIATWLQGYMRT
;
A
#
# COMPACT_ATOMS: atom_id res chain seq x y z
N MET A 1 -41.21 -15.17 -35.56
CA MET A 1 -40.64 -13.81 -35.71
C MET A 1 -40.44 -13.11 -34.37
N GLU A 2 -40.76 -13.75 -33.24
CA GLU A 2 -40.68 -13.17 -31.89
C GLU A 2 -39.38 -13.54 -31.13
N SER A 3 -38.77 -14.68 -31.49
CA SER A 3 -37.60 -15.21 -30.78
C SER A 3 -36.27 -14.52 -31.12
N LYS A 4 -36.23 -13.67 -32.15
CA LYS A 4 -35.01 -12.93 -32.54
C LYS A 4 -34.87 -11.58 -31.83
N GLU A 5 -35.98 -10.99 -31.37
CA GLU A 5 -35.96 -9.68 -30.71
C GLU A 5 -35.59 -9.79 -29.22
N LEU A 6 -35.92 -10.91 -28.58
CA LEU A 6 -35.53 -11.23 -27.20
C LEU A 6 -34.02 -11.52 -27.01
N ALA A 7 -33.28 -11.70 -28.09
CA ALA A 7 -31.82 -11.85 -28.04
C ALA A 7 -31.08 -10.50 -28.15
N LEU A 8 -31.77 -9.42 -28.54
CA LEU A 8 -31.16 -8.12 -28.84
C LEU A 8 -31.08 -7.18 -27.63
N SER A 9 -31.65 -7.56 -26.48
CA SER A 9 -31.59 -6.80 -25.23
C SER A 9 -30.53 -7.31 -24.25
N VAL A 10 -29.69 -8.27 -24.65
CA VAL A 10 -28.45 -8.54 -23.91
C VAL A 10 -27.50 -7.39 -24.24
N GLU A 11 -27.65 -6.31 -23.50
CA GLU A 11 -26.74 -5.17 -23.48
C GLU A 11 -25.31 -5.72 -23.37
N GLU A 12 -24.59 -5.79 -24.49
CA GLU A 12 -23.21 -6.24 -24.50
C GLU A 12 -22.44 -5.22 -23.66
N LYS A 13 -22.20 -5.56 -22.38
CA LYS A 13 -21.46 -4.68 -21.48
C LYS A 13 -20.19 -4.23 -22.20
N PRO A 14 -19.93 -2.92 -22.29
CA PRO A 14 -18.78 -2.42 -23.03
C PRO A 14 -17.52 -3.09 -22.49
N LYS A 15 -16.91 -3.96 -23.31
CA LYS A 15 -15.69 -4.68 -22.95
C LYS A 15 -14.54 -3.67 -22.99
N LEU A 16 -13.95 -3.43 -21.83
CA LEU A 16 -12.82 -2.51 -21.73
C LEU A 16 -11.62 -3.06 -22.49
N SER A 17 -10.97 -2.24 -23.31
CA SER A 17 -9.75 -2.64 -24.02
C SER A 17 -8.65 -3.01 -23.03
N THR A 18 -7.84 -4.01 -23.37
CA THR A 18 -6.64 -4.40 -22.59
C THR A 18 -5.71 -3.22 -22.34
N ALA A 19 -5.61 -2.28 -23.29
CA ALA A 19 -4.82 -1.06 -23.12
C ALA A 19 -5.38 -0.16 -22.00
N ALA A 20 -6.71 -0.05 -21.88
CA ALA A 20 -7.36 0.73 -20.83
C ALA A 20 -7.17 0.09 -19.44
N HIS A 21 -7.13 -1.24 -19.36
CA HIS A 21 -6.76 -1.94 -18.11
C HIS A 21 -5.33 -1.65 -17.67
N LEU A 22 -4.38 -1.64 -18.62
CA LEU A 22 -2.98 -1.31 -18.32
C LEU A 22 -2.81 0.16 -17.91
N MET A 23 -3.49 1.08 -18.61
CA MET A 23 -3.52 2.50 -18.26
C MET A 23 -4.23 2.77 -16.93
N ALA A 24 -5.16 1.92 -16.49
CA ALA A 24 -5.78 2.03 -15.17
C ALA A 24 -4.95 1.35 -14.07
N GLY A 25 -4.09 0.39 -14.44
CA GLY A 25 -3.34 -0.45 -13.50
C GLY A 25 -2.05 0.17 -12.97
N TRP A 26 -1.55 1.27 -13.54
CA TRP A 26 -0.32 1.93 -13.07
C TRP A 26 -0.26 2.24 -11.55
N PRO A 27 -1.37 2.54 -10.82
CA PRO A 27 -1.30 2.76 -9.38
C PRO A 27 -0.95 1.48 -8.61
N LEU A 28 -1.29 0.29 -9.14
CA LEU A 28 -0.96 -0.99 -8.50
C LEU A 28 0.55 -1.19 -8.42
N PHE A 29 1.29 -0.77 -9.44
CA PHE A 29 2.75 -0.83 -9.44
C PHE A 29 3.35 0.06 -8.34
N LEU A 30 2.83 1.28 -8.17
CA LEU A 30 3.24 2.18 -7.10
C LEU A 30 2.91 1.61 -5.70
N VAL A 31 1.77 0.95 -5.56
CA VAL A 31 1.40 0.25 -4.32
C VAL A 31 2.35 -0.90 -4.03
N MET A 32 2.84 -1.63 -5.03
CA MET A 32 3.84 -2.68 -4.81
C MET A 32 5.17 -2.11 -4.30
N ILE A 33 5.66 -1.01 -4.88
CA ILE A 33 6.91 -0.37 -4.44
C ILE A 33 6.74 0.23 -3.04
N GLY A 34 5.71 1.05 -2.84
CA GLY A 34 5.42 1.66 -1.55
C GLY A 34 5.15 0.61 -0.48
N GLY A 35 4.40 -0.44 -0.83
CA GLY A 35 4.11 -1.57 0.03
C GLY A 35 5.35 -2.39 0.40
N ALA A 36 6.29 -2.58 -0.52
CA ALA A 36 7.56 -3.27 -0.23
C ALA A 36 8.40 -2.49 0.80
N ILE A 37 8.52 -1.17 0.61
CA ILE A 37 9.24 -0.28 1.54
C ILE A 37 8.54 -0.26 2.90
N GLY A 38 7.21 -0.10 2.90
CA GLY A 38 6.40 -0.11 4.12
C GLY A 38 6.48 -1.45 4.86
N GLY A 39 6.46 -2.56 4.13
CA GLY A 39 6.62 -3.90 4.67
C GLY A 39 7.98 -4.11 5.33
N ALA A 40 9.07 -3.70 4.68
CA ALA A 40 10.41 -3.76 5.26
C ALA A 40 10.50 -2.95 6.56
N LEU A 41 9.96 -1.73 6.57
CA LEU A 41 9.92 -0.88 7.75
C LEU A 41 9.04 -1.47 8.87
N ALA A 42 7.92 -2.09 8.52
CA ALA A 42 7.04 -2.77 9.47
C ALA A 42 7.74 -3.96 10.15
N VAL A 43 8.51 -4.76 9.39
CA VAL A 43 9.31 -5.86 9.96
C VAL A 43 10.36 -5.32 10.93
N VAL A 44 11.08 -4.26 10.56
CA VAL A 44 12.07 -3.63 11.44
C VAL A 44 11.40 -3.09 12.71
N ALA A 45 10.29 -2.35 12.58
CA ALA A 45 9.54 -1.82 13.69
C ALA A 45 9.04 -2.93 14.63
N TYR A 46 8.55 -4.05 14.08
CA TYR A 46 8.14 -5.21 14.86
C TYR A 46 9.30 -5.79 15.68
N VAL A 47 10.48 -5.95 15.08
CA VAL A 47 11.67 -6.47 15.78
C VAL A 47 12.11 -5.52 16.90
N ILE A 48 12.08 -4.20 16.67
CA ILE A 48 12.38 -3.18 17.68
C ILE A 48 11.35 -3.24 18.81
N ASN A 49 10.06 -3.27 18.49
CA ASN A 49 8.98 -3.34 19.47
C ASN A 49 9.07 -4.59 20.33
N ARG A 50 9.42 -5.76 19.76
CA ARG A 50 9.70 -6.96 20.55
C ARG A 50 10.80 -6.74 21.58
N LYS A 51 11.90 -6.09 21.21
CA LYS A 51 12.99 -5.76 22.15
C LYS A 51 12.53 -4.79 23.25
N ILE A 52 11.70 -3.80 22.90
CA ILE A 52 11.10 -2.86 23.87
C ILE A 52 10.24 -3.62 24.88
N TYR A 53 9.36 -4.52 24.43
CA TYR A 53 8.49 -5.26 25.35
C TYR A 53 9.25 -6.23 26.27
N LEU A 54 10.36 -6.80 25.79
CA LEU A 54 11.25 -7.67 26.58
C LEU A 54 12.18 -6.89 27.54
N SER A 55 12.24 -5.56 27.45
CA SER A 55 13.10 -4.75 28.31
C SER A 55 12.56 -4.59 29.74
N GLN A 56 13.42 -4.09 30.64
CA GLN A 56 13.08 -3.78 32.04
C GLN A 56 12.32 -2.44 32.21
N LEU A 57 11.85 -1.82 31.11
CA LEU A 57 11.09 -0.58 31.16
C LEU A 57 9.72 -0.77 31.83
N SER A 58 9.20 0.31 32.41
CA SER A 58 7.82 0.32 32.93
C SER A 58 6.80 0.17 31.79
N ASN A 59 5.59 -0.29 32.12
CA ASN A 59 4.53 -0.52 31.14
C ASN A 59 4.21 0.74 30.32
N MET A 60 4.16 1.91 30.96
CA MET A 60 3.90 3.18 30.29
C MET A 60 5.00 3.55 29.28
N GLN A 61 6.28 3.35 29.66
CA GLN A 61 7.41 3.60 28.76
C GLN A 61 7.41 2.68 27.55
N LYS A 62 7.01 1.40 27.72
CA LYS A 62 6.88 0.46 26.61
C LYS A 62 5.82 0.89 25.60
N VAL A 63 4.67 1.37 26.08
CA VAL A 63 3.60 1.89 25.22
C VAL A 63 4.06 3.12 24.44
N LEU A 64 4.70 4.09 25.12
CA LEU A 64 5.21 5.30 24.46
C LEU A 64 6.30 4.97 23.43
N ALA A 65 7.22 4.06 23.76
CA ALA A 65 8.28 3.64 22.85
C ALA A 65 7.73 2.87 21.63
N ASN A 66 6.70 2.04 21.81
CA ASN A 66 6.01 1.37 20.71
C ASN A 66 5.30 2.38 19.78
N LEU A 67 4.64 3.38 20.35
CA LEU A 67 3.99 4.46 19.59
C LEU A 67 5.03 5.27 18.81
N LEU A 68 6.12 5.68 19.47
CA LEU A 68 7.23 6.39 18.83
C LEU A 68 7.85 5.58 17.70
N CYS A 69 8.09 4.28 17.90
CA CYS A 69 8.61 3.39 16.88
C CYS A 69 7.70 3.34 15.64
N GLY A 70 6.39 3.20 15.84
CA GLY A 70 5.40 3.22 14.76
C GLY A 70 5.38 4.55 14.00
N MET A 71 5.36 5.68 14.73
CA MET A 71 5.41 7.01 14.11
C MET A 71 6.70 7.24 13.32
N SER A 72 7.85 6.80 13.85
CA SER A 72 9.13 6.87 13.14
C SER A 72 9.12 6.04 11.86
N ALA A 73 8.55 4.84 11.88
CA ALA A 73 8.45 3.99 10.69
C ALA A 73 7.59 4.63 9.59
N ILE A 74 6.45 5.22 9.94
CA ILE A 74 5.57 5.92 8.99
C ILE A 74 6.26 7.16 8.42
N SER A 75 6.91 7.96 9.28
CA SER A 75 7.66 9.14 8.84
C SER A 75 8.79 8.78 7.88
N LEU A 76 9.52 7.69 8.16
CA LEU A 76 10.60 7.22 7.29
C LEU A 76 10.07 6.70 5.96
N TRP A 77 8.93 5.98 5.98
CA TRP A 77 8.25 5.54 4.76
C TRP A 77 7.85 6.72 3.87
N TRP A 78 7.21 7.74 4.46
CA TRP A 78 6.80 8.95 3.75
C TRP A 78 7.99 9.70 3.15
N PHE A 79 9.09 9.82 3.91
CA PHE A 79 10.32 10.46 3.45
C PHE A 79 10.91 9.73 2.23
N ILE A 80 11.01 8.40 2.28
CA ILE A 80 11.50 7.59 1.17
C ILE A 80 10.58 7.73 -0.05
N ALA A 81 9.26 7.67 0.15
CA ALA A 81 8.29 7.83 -0.93
C ALA A 81 8.40 9.20 -1.61
N THR A 82 8.58 10.28 -0.83
CA THR A 82 8.76 11.65 -1.35
C THR A 82 10.08 11.78 -2.12
N TRP A 83 11.16 11.18 -1.62
CA TRP A 83 12.45 11.18 -2.29
C TRP A 83 12.40 10.44 -3.64
N LEU A 84 11.77 9.26 -3.68
CA LEU A 84 11.55 8.51 -4.92
C LEU A 84 10.68 9.29 -5.91
N GLN A 85 9.64 9.98 -5.42
CA GLN A 85 8.82 10.83 -6.27
C GLN A 85 9.62 12.00 -6.85
N GLY A 86 10.55 12.59 -6.09
CA GLY A 86 11.47 13.61 -6.57
C GLY A 86 12.37 13.08 -7.68
N TYR A 87 12.95 11.90 -7.50
CA TYR A 87 13.79 11.25 -8.51
C TYR A 87 13.02 10.91 -9.81
N MET A 88 11.75 10.52 -9.72
CA MET A 88 10.91 10.26 -10.90
C MET A 88 10.50 11.54 -11.67
N ARG A 89 10.66 12.74 -11.07
CA ARG A 89 10.32 14.02 -11.72
C ARG A 89 11.51 14.69 -12.41
N THR A 90 12.75 14.31 -12.10
CA THR A 90 13.99 14.82 -12.70
C THR A 90 14.44 13.95 -13.86
#